data_AF-A0A0A9D304-F1
#
_entry.id   AF-A0A0A9D304-F1
#
_cell.length_a   1.000
_cell.length_b   1.000
_cell.length_c   1.000
_cell.angle_alpha   90.00
_cell.angle_beta   90.00
_cell.angle_gamma   90.00
#
_symmetry.space_group_name_H-M   'P 1'
#
loop_
_entity.id
_entity.type
_entity.pdbx_description
1 polymer ?
#
loop_
_entity_poly.entity_id
_entity_poly.type
_entity_poly.pdbx_seq_one_letter_code
_entity_poly.pdbx_strand_id
1 'polypeptide(L)'
;MIRWTVHGIPSVPWEGNGRFDGTSEYKLDKNGKIYEHKVDNIARNSPTKFKVLPVVELVRSLGCPSTPKPTYFEMSRLSLMSLMSSWVEINMDAMLPAFVPYLSDGSGPI
;
A
#
# COMPACT_ATOMS: atom_id res chain seq x y z
N MET A 1 -0.98 35.65 36.66
CA MET A 1 -1.04 34.25 36.17
C MET A 1 -1.04 34.29 34.66
N ILE A 2 -0.21 33.48 34.01
CA ILE A 2 -0.13 33.35 32.56
C ILE A 2 -0.54 31.92 32.21
N ARG A 3 -1.41 31.74 31.21
CA ARG A 3 -1.84 30.42 30.74
C ARG A 3 -1.67 30.31 29.23
N TRP A 4 -1.04 29.22 28.79
CA TRP A 4 -0.88 28.84 27.40
C TRP A 4 -1.67 27.57 27.12
N THR A 5 -2.33 27.53 25.97
CA THR A 5 -3.08 26.37 25.50
C THR A 5 -2.63 26.06 24.08
N VAL A 6 -2.28 24.80 23.83
CA VAL A 6 -1.85 24.29 22.53
C VAL A 6 -2.79 23.17 22.13
N HIS A 7 -3.38 23.29 20.96
CA HIS A 7 -4.21 22.25 20.35
C HIS A 7 -3.52 21.77 19.08
N GLY A 8 -3.36 20.45 18.95
CA GLY A 8 -2.66 19.85 17.82
C GLY A 8 -3.35 18.59 17.32
N ILE A 9 -3.30 18.41 16.00
CA ILE A 9 -3.62 17.13 15.34
C ILE A 9 -2.29 16.68 14.72
N PRO A 10 -1.71 15.54 15.15
CA PRO A 10 -0.49 15.04 14.54
C PRO A 10 -0.82 14.56 13.13
N SER A 11 -0.22 15.21 12.14
CA SER A 11 -0.27 14.78 10.73
C SER A 11 0.70 13.62 10.52
N VAL A 12 0.33 12.44 11.02
CA VAL A 12 1.05 11.19 10.75
C VAL A 12 0.58 10.56 9.43
N PRO A 13 1.47 9.94 8.63
CA PRO A 13 1.11 9.32 7.35
C PRO A 13 0.18 8.11 7.47
N TRP A 14 0.21 7.43 8.62
CA TRP A 14 -0.76 6.41 8.99
C TRP A 14 -1.91 7.06 9.74
N GLU A 15 -3.12 6.53 9.60
CA GLU A 15 -4.43 7.07 10.03
C GLU A 15 -4.60 7.20 11.56
N GLY A 16 -3.67 7.90 12.20
CA GLY A 16 -3.68 8.26 13.59
C GLY A 16 -4.44 9.57 13.73
N ASN A 17 -5.75 9.49 13.94
CA ASN A 17 -6.58 10.64 14.34
C ASN A 17 -6.30 11.04 15.80
N GLY A 18 -5.03 11.22 16.16
CA GLY A 18 -4.64 11.70 17.47
C GLY A 18 -5.13 13.13 17.66
N ARG A 19 -5.66 13.47 18.83
CA ARG A 19 -5.84 14.86 19.23
C ARG A 19 -5.00 15.11 20.47
N PHE A 20 -4.22 16.17 20.43
CA PHE A 20 -3.39 16.60 21.54
C PHE A 20 -3.88 17.94 22.06
N ASP A 21 -4.16 17.97 23.35
CA ASP A 21 -4.47 19.18 24.10
C ASP A 21 -3.40 19.36 25.17
N GLY A 22 -2.58 20.42 25.04
CA GLY A 22 -1.57 20.81 26.02
C GLY A 22 -1.93 22.12 26.68
N THR A 23 -1.82 22.21 28.00
CA THR A 23 -2.00 23.45 28.75
C THR A 23 -0.82 23.68 29.68
N SER A 24 -0.44 24.95 29.84
CA SER A 24 0.67 25.38 30.68
C SER A 24 0.28 26.61 31.46
N GLU A 25 0.33 26.54 32.79
CA GLU A 25 -0.05 27.60 33.71
C GLU A 25 1.15 28.06 34.53
N TYR A 26 1.39 29.37 34.55
CA TYR A 26 2.48 30.01 35.29
C TYR A 26 1.92 31.01 36.29
N LYS A 27 2.37 30.94 37.54
CA LYS A 27 2.10 31.97 38.54
C LYS A 27 3.37 32.78 38.80
N LEU A 28 3.21 34.10 38.83
CA LEU A 28 4.28 35.07 39.01
C LEU A 28 4.16 35.73 40.38
N ASP A 29 5.29 35.97 41.03
CA ASP A 29 5.35 36.75 42.26
C ASP A 29 5.20 38.25 41.95
N LYS A 30 5.26 39.08 43.00
CA LYS A 30 5.21 40.55 42.88
C LYS A 30 6.38 41.16 42.09
N ASN A 31 7.47 40.43 41.90
CA ASN A 31 8.65 40.84 41.15
C ASN A 31 8.63 40.30 39.70
N GLY A 32 7.58 39.55 39.31
CA GLY A 32 7.47 38.92 38.00
C GLY A 32 8.23 37.59 37.87
N LYS A 33 8.76 37.02 38.96
CA LYS A 33 9.42 35.70 38.95
C LYS A 33 8.39 34.59 38.98
N ILE A 34 8.58 33.58 38.13
CA ILE A 34 7.76 32.36 38.13
C ILE A 34 8.05 31.58 39.42
N TYR A 35 7.02 31.31 40.22
CA TYR A 35 7.11 30.49 41.43
C TYR A 35 6.34 29.16 41.33
N GLU A 36 5.38 29.07 40.41
CA GLU A 36 4.62 27.84 40.17
C GLU A 36 4.42 27.68 38.66
N HIS A 37 4.67 26.47 38.17
CA HIS A 37 4.43 26.06 36.80
C HIS A 37 3.69 24.73 36.81
N LYS A 38 2.53 24.68 36.16
CA LYS A 38 1.71 23.47 36.01
C LYS A 38 1.53 23.17 34.53
N VAL A 39 1.70 21.91 34.15
CA VAL A 39 1.49 21.42 32.80
C VAL A 39 0.43 20.32 32.84
N ASP A 40 -0.51 20.36 31.91
CA ASP A 40 -1.47 19.28 31.69
C ASP A 40 -1.50 18.94 30.19
N ASN A 41 -1.16 17.70 29.87
CA ASN A 41 -1.02 17.20 28.51
C ASN A 41 -1.95 16.00 28.35
N ILE A 42 -3.06 16.22 27.64
CA ILE A 42 -4.07 15.20 27.41
C ILE A 42 -3.97 14.75 25.95
N ALA A 43 -3.53 13.50 25.76
CA ALA A 43 -3.60 12.83 24.47
C ALA A 43 -4.92 12.07 24.36
N ARG A 44 -5.85 12.59 23.54
CA ARG A 44 -7.08 11.90 23.17
C ARG A 44 -6.80 10.95 22.01
N ASN A 45 -6.20 9.81 22.32
CA ASN A 45 -6.11 8.70 21.39
C ASN A 45 -7.41 7.90 21.49
N SER A 46 -8.45 8.28 20.74
CA SER A 46 -9.54 7.34 20.51
C SER A 46 -8.95 6.16 19.76
N PRO A 47 -9.11 4.90 20.22
CA PRO A 47 -8.61 3.76 19.46
C PRO A 47 -9.20 3.84 18.05
N THR A 48 -8.34 3.97 17.04
CA THR A 48 -8.75 3.89 15.64
C THR A 48 -9.45 2.55 15.51
N LYS A 49 -10.77 2.55 15.30
CA LYS A 49 -11.53 1.33 15.06
C LYS A 49 -11.04 0.80 13.72
N PHE A 50 -10.04 -0.08 13.74
CA PHE A 50 -9.61 -0.80 12.56
C PHE A 50 -10.83 -1.57 12.07
N LYS A 51 -11.45 -1.07 10.99
CA LYS A 51 -12.55 -1.76 10.36
C LYS A 51 -11.94 -2.91 9.57
N VAL A 52 -11.98 -4.11 10.14
CA VAL A 52 -11.67 -5.33 9.39
C VAL A 52 -12.77 -5.45 8.33
N LEU A 53 -12.47 -5.05 7.10
CA LEU A 53 -13.38 -5.26 5.99
C LEU A 53 -13.52 -6.77 5.73
N PRO A 54 -14.75 -7.29 5.53
CA PRO A 54 -14.94 -8.63 5.00
C PRO A 54 -14.15 -8.81 3.70
N VAL A 55 -13.62 -10.00 3.45
CA VAL A 55 -12.79 -10.29 2.25
C VAL A 55 -13.47 -9.84 0.96
N VAL A 56 -14.79 -10.00 0.86
CA VAL A 56 -15.57 -9.55 -0.31
C VAL A 56 -15.57 -8.03 -0.51
N GLU A 57 -15.62 -7.25 0.57
CA GLU A 57 -15.56 -5.79 0.51
C GLU A 57 -14.14 -5.32 0.23
N LEU A 58 -13.14 -6.00 0.79
CA LEU A 58 -11.73 -5.75 0.50
C LEU A 58 -11.42 -5.98 -0.98
N VAL A 59 -11.80 -7.13 -1.53
CA VAL A 59 -11.61 -7.46 -2.97
C VAL A 59 -12.33 -6.45 -3.86
N ARG A 60 -13.55 -6.03 -3.49
CA ARG A 60 -14.29 -5.00 -4.23
C ARG A 60 -13.59 -3.64 -4.20
N SER A 61 -13.04 -3.25 -3.04
CA SER A 61 -12.31 -1.98 -2.90
C SER A 61 -11.00 -1.95 -3.71
N LEU A 62 -10.31 -3.10 -3.81
CA LEU A 62 -9.11 -3.25 -4.63
C LEU A 62 -9.41 -3.33 -6.13
N GLY A 63 -10.64 -3.68 -6.50
CA GLY A 63 -11.09 -3.74 -7.90
C GLY A 63 -11.53 -2.39 -8.47
N CYS A 64 -11.59 -1.32 -7.68
CA CYS A 64 -11.94 0.02 -8.16
C CYS A 64 -10.80 0.60 -9.02
N PRO A 65 -11.08 1.15 -10.23
CA PRO A 65 -10.06 1.79 -11.07
C PRO A 65 -9.35 2.98 -10.40
N SER A 66 -10.01 3.59 -9.40
CA SER A 66 -9.49 4.71 -8.62
C SER A 66 -8.56 4.29 -7.47
N THR A 67 -8.46 3.00 -7.15
CA THR A 67 -7.58 2.50 -6.10
C THR A 67 -6.17 2.32 -6.67
N PRO A 68 -5.12 2.94 -6.09
CA PRO A 68 -3.76 2.76 -6.56
C PRO A 68 -3.39 1.28 -6.47
N LYS A 69 -2.99 0.71 -7.61
CA LYS A 69 -2.80 -0.73 -7.76
C LYS A 69 -1.44 -1.14 -7.16
N PRO A 70 -1.40 -2.06 -6.20
CA PRO A 70 -0.14 -2.49 -5.61
C PRO A 70 0.77 -3.15 -6.66
N THR A 71 2.07 -2.83 -6.62
CA THR A 71 3.09 -3.33 -7.58
C THR A 71 3.12 -4.86 -7.68
N TYR A 72 2.78 -5.56 -6.59
CA TYR A 72 2.65 -7.01 -6.57
C TYR A 72 1.72 -7.55 -7.68
N PHE A 73 0.57 -6.93 -7.89
CA PHE A 73 -0.40 -7.39 -8.89
C PHE A 73 0.10 -7.23 -10.33
N GLU A 74 0.89 -6.19 -10.61
CA GLU A 74 1.50 -6.03 -11.94
C GLU A 74 2.64 -7.05 -12.16
N MET A 75 3.43 -7.35 -11.13
CA MET A 75 4.45 -8.40 -11.19
C MET A 75 3.81 -9.78 -11.46
N SER A 76 2.68 -10.08 -10.81
CA SER A 76 1.92 -11.32 -11.05
C SER A 76 1.37 -11.40 -12.48
N ARG A 77 0.87 -10.29 -13.04
CA ARG A 77 0.39 -10.25 -14.43
C ARG A 77 1.53 -10.47 -15.42
N LEU A 78 2.67 -9.82 -15.23
CA LEU A 78 3.85 -10.02 -16.08
C LEU A 78 4.37 -11.45 -16.02
N SER A 79 4.35 -12.08 -14.84
CA SER A 79 4.69 -13.49 -14.68
C SER A 79 3.73 -14.43 -15.43
N LEU A 80 2.42 -14.18 -15.32
CA LEU A 80 1.40 -14.94 -16.06
C LEU A 80 1.52 -14.75 -17.58
N MET A 81 1.78 -13.52 -18.03
CA MET A 81 2.01 -13.22 -19.45
C MET A 81 3.28 -13.91 -19.97
N SER A 82 4.36 -13.91 -19.18
CA SER A 82 5.61 -14.61 -19.53
C SER A 82 5.42 -16.12 -19.61
N LEU A 83 4.69 -16.72 -18.67
CA LEU A 83 4.31 -18.13 -18.74
C LEU A 83 3.49 -18.40 -19.99
N MET A 84 2.47 -17.58 -20.30
CA MET A 84 1.64 -17.75 -21.50
C MET A 84 2.46 -17.66 -22.79
N SER A 85 3.41 -16.72 -22.88
CA SER A 85 4.31 -16.61 -24.04
C SER A 85 5.18 -17.86 -24.21
N SER A 86 5.71 -18.41 -23.11
CA SER A 86 6.49 -19.65 -23.13
C SER A 86 5.63 -20.86 -23.56
N TRP A 87 4.38 -20.94 -23.13
CA TRP A 87 3.46 -21.99 -23.59
C TRP A 87 3.14 -21.89 -25.08
N VAL A 88 2.97 -20.68 -25.63
CA VAL A 88 2.74 -20.47 -27.07
C VAL A 88 3.97 -20.87 -27.89
N GLU A 89 5.17 -20.52 -27.41
CA GLU A 89 6.46 -20.86 -28.04
C GLU A 89 6.69 -22.38 -28.10
N ILE A 90 6.42 -23.09 -27.00
CA ILE A 90 6.50 -24.57 -26.95
C ILE A 90 5.52 -25.23 -27.93
N ASN A 91 4.31 -24.69 -28.11
CA ASN A 91 3.34 -25.22 -29.07
C ASN A 91 3.77 -25.00 -30.52
N MET A 92 4.45 -23.88 -30.82
CA MET A 92 5.01 -23.61 -32.15
C MET A 92 6.20 -24.54 -32.45
N ASP A 93 7.12 -24.71 -31.50
CA ASP A 93 8.28 -25.60 -31.66
C ASP A 93 7.89 -27.07 -31.79
N ALA A 94 6.83 -27.51 -31.10
CA ALA A 94 6.27 -28.85 -31.26
C ALA A 94 5.60 -29.09 -32.62
N MET A 95 5.21 -28.02 -33.34
CA MET A 95 4.59 -28.09 -34.67
C MET A 95 5.63 -28.10 -35.81
N LEU A 96 6.84 -27.59 -35.57
CA LEU A 96 7.92 -27.52 -36.57
C LEU A 96 8.51 -28.87 -37.04
N PRO A 97 8.65 -29.95 -36.23
CA PRO A 97 9.18 -31.21 -36.74
C PRO A 97 8.17 -32.02 -37.56
N ALA A 98 6.91 -31.61 -37.68
CA ALA A 98 5.89 -32.33 -38.45
C ALA A 98 5.92 -32.05 -39.97
N PHE A 99 6.73 -31.10 -40.45
CA PHE A 99 6.72 -30.65 -41.86
C PHE A 99 7.94 -31.00 -42.70
N VAL A 100 8.89 -31.79 -42.18
CA VAL A 100 10.10 -32.21 -42.94
C VAL A 100 10.28 -33.73 -42.76
N PRO A 101 9.64 -34.57 -43.60
CA PRO A 101 10.42 -35.14 -44.70
C PRO A 101 9.55 -35.58 -45.91
N TYR A 102 9.51 -34.80 -47.00
CA TYR A 102 8.99 -35.30 -48.29
C TYR A 102 9.78 -34.80 -49.52
N LEU A 103 11.02 -34.35 -49.34
CA LEU A 103 11.89 -33.94 -50.46
C LEU A 103 13.35 -34.41 -50.24
N SER A 104 13.56 -35.72 -50.15
CA SER A 104 14.86 -36.35 -50.45
C SER A 104 14.72 -37.86 -50.59
N ASP A 105 14.57 -38.30 -51.84
CA ASP A 105 15.03 -39.56 -52.45
C ASP A 105 14.20 -39.70 -53.75
N GLY A 106 14.73 -39.81 -54.97
CA GLY A 106 15.98 -40.44 -55.39
C GLY A 106 15.64 -41.64 -56.29
N SER A 107 15.88 -41.50 -57.61
CA SER A 107 16.03 -42.56 -58.65
C SER A 107 14.80 -43.29 -59.25
N GLY A 108 14.85 -43.53 -60.58
CA GLY A 108 13.82 -44.09 -61.52
C GLY A 108 13.51 -45.60 -61.36
N PRO A 109 12.95 -46.36 -62.35
CA PRO A 109 13.04 -46.33 -63.83
C PRO A 109 11.65 -46.22 -64.52
N ILE A 110 11.40 -46.17 -65.85
CA ILE A 110 11.93 -46.80 -67.09
C ILE A 110 11.72 -45.79 -68.24
#